data_AF-A0AAN8AY10-F1
#
_entry.id   AF-A0AAN8AY10-F1
#
_cell.length_a   1.000
_cell.length_b   1.000
_cell.length_c   1.000
_cell.angle_alpha   90.00
_cell.angle_beta   90.00
_cell.angle_gamma   90.00
#
_symmetry.space_group_name_H-M   'P 1'
#
loop_
_entity.id
_entity.type
_entity.pdbx_description
1 polymer ?
#
loop_
_entity_poly.entity_id
_entity_poly.type
_entity_poly.pdbx_seq_one_letter_code
_entity_poly.pdbx_strand_id
1 'polypeptide(L)'
;MVQNVILVFFRRRLSQRPAVEELESRNILKQRNDQTEQEERREIKQRLNRKLNQRPTVDELRDRKILIRFSDYVEVAKAQDYDRRADKPWTRLSASDKAAIRKS
;
A
#
# COMPACT_ATOMS: atom_id res chain seq x y z
N MET A 1 -15.32 -26.43 -39.98
CA MET A 1 -14.10 -25.97 -39.27
C MET A 1 -14.39 -25.36 -37.89
N VAL A 2 -15.38 -24.47 -37.74
CA VAL A 2 -15.64 -23.72 -36.50
C VAL A 2 -15.97 -24.60 -35.28
N GLN A 3 -16.79 -25.66 -35.44
CA GLN A 3 -17.13 -26.59 -34.36
C GLN A 3 -15.91 -27.31 -33.77
N ASN A 4 -14.90 -27.61 -34.59
CA ASN A 4 -13.69 -28.31 -34.15
C ASN A 4 -12.79 -27.40 -33.28
N VAL A 5 -12.73 -26.11 -33.60
CA VAL A 5 -11.98 -25.10 -32.81
C VAL A 5 -12.61 -24.92 -31.43
N ILE A 6 -13.94 -24.83 -31.36
CA ILE A 6 -14.68 -24.70 -30.10
C ILE A 6 -14.46 -25.93 -29.21
N LEU A 7 -14.50 -27.13 -29.82
CA LEU A 7 -14.33 -28.39 -29.10
C LEU A 7 -12.91 -28.53 -28.53
N VAL A 8 -11.88 -28.16 -29.30
CA VAL A 8 -10.49 -28.12 -28.84
C VAL A 8 -10.29 -27.12 -27.70
N PHE A 9 -10.89 -25.93 -27.80
CA PHE A 9 -10.83 -24.92 -26.75
C PHE A 9 -11.45 -25.43 -25.44
N PHE A 10 -12.65 -26.01 -25.50
CA PHE A 10 -13.36 -26.50 -24.33
C PHE A 10 -12.59 -27.65 -23.65
N ARG A 11 -12.02 -28.57 -24.46
CA ARG A 11 -11.19 -29.68 -23.97
C ARG A 11 -9.96 -29.18 -23.20
N ARG A 12 -9.28 -28.14 -23.69
CA ARG A 12 -8.16 -27.49 -23.00
C ARG A 12 -8.61 -26.82 -21.70
N ARG A 13 -9.72 -26.09 -21.69
CA ARG A 13 -10.24 -25.41 -20.49
C ARG A 13 -10.65 -26.40 -19.40
N LEU A 14 -11.30 -27.50 -19.77
CA LEU A 14 -11.67 -28.55 -18.81
C LEU A 14 -10.46 -29.26 -18.22
N SER A 15 -9.41 -29.51 -19.02
CA SER A 15 -8.17 -30.14 -18.52
C SER A 15 -7.41 -29.29 -17.51
N GLN A 16 -7.61 -27.97 -17.53
CA GLN A 16 -6.95 -27.01 -16.65
C GLN A 16 -7.91 -26.45 -15.59
N ARG A 17 -9.07 -27.09 -15.39
CA ARG A 17 -10.09 -26.60 -14.46
C ARG A 17 -9.57 -26.69 -13.02
N PRO A 18 -9.48 -25.57 -12.28
CA PRO A 18 -9.08 -25.58 -10.88
C PRO A 18 -10.07 -26.35 -9.99
N ALA A 19 -9.58 -26.85 -8.86
CA ALA A 19 -10.43 -27.44 -7.83
C ALA A 19 -11.27 -26.38 -7.11
N VAL A 20 -12.40 -26.78 -6.52
CA VAL A 20 -13.28 -25.87 -5.77
C VAL A 20 -12.53 -25.21 -4.60
N GLU A 21 -11.80 -26.01 -3.82
CA GLU A 21 -10.99 -25.54 -2.68
C GLU A 21 -9.93 -24.51 -3.09
N GLU A 22 -9.35 -24.66 -4.28
CA GLU A 22 -8.38 -23.70 -4.83
C GLU A 22 -9.04 -22.37 -5.16
N LEU A 23 -10.24 -22.39 -5.74
CA LEU A 23 -11.00 -21.18 -6.04
C LEU A 23 -11.48 -20.48 -4.76
N GLU A 24 -11.83 -21.22 -3.72
CA GLU A 24 -12.19 -20.69 -2.41
C GLU A 24 -11.00 -20.03 -1.71
N SER A 25 -9.83 -20.68 -1.77
CA SER A 25 -8.57 -20.12 -1.23
C SER A 25 -8.17 -18.82 -1.91
N ARG A 26 -8.47 -18.68 -3.20
CA ARG A 26 -8.27 -17.46 -3.99
C ARG A 26 -9.39 -16.42 -3.82
N ASN A 27 -10.37 -16.68 -2.94
CA ASN A 27 -11.55 -15.84 -2.73
C ASN A 27 -12.43 -15.63 -3.98
N ILE A 28 -12.36 -16.55 -4.96
CA ILE A 28 -13.17 -16.53 -6.18
C ILE A 28 -14.55 -17.14 -5.91
N LEU A 29 -14.57 -18.27 -5.18
CA LEU A 29 -15.79 -18.85 -4.65
C LEU A 29 -15.89 -18.50 -3.17
N LYS A 30 -17.07 -18.08 -2.73
CA LYS A 30 -17.33 -17.80 -1.31
C LYS A 30 -18.18 -18.91 -0.72
N GLN A 31 -17.72 -19.48 0.39
CA GLN A 31 -18.45 -20.51 1.13
C GLN A 31 -19.58 -19.95 2.01
N ARG A 32 -19.57 -18.64 2.27
CA ARG A 32 -20.41 -17.99 3.29
C ARG A 32 -21.60 -17.25 2.67
N ASN A 33 -22.71 -17.19 3.42
CA ASN A 33 -23.89 -16.41 3.05
C ASN A 33 -23.59 -14.91 3.11
N ASP A 34 -24.12 -14.13 2.17
CA ASP A 34 -23.91 -12.67 2.09
C ASP A 34 -24.25 -11.94 3.40
N GLN A 35 -25.31 -12.38 4.09
CA GLN A 35 -25.73 -11.81 5.37
C GLN A 35 -24.66 -11.99 6.47
N THR A 36 -24.06 -13.17 6.55
CA THR A 36 -23.00 -13.47 7.54
C THR A 36 -21.74 -12.67 7.25
N GLU A 37 -21.35 -12.51 5.98
CA GLU A 37 -20.20 -11.70 5.61
C GLU A 37 -20.41 -10.22 5.96
N GLN A 38 -21.63 -9.71 5.76
CA GLN A 38 -21.95 -8.33 6.10
C GLN A 38 -21.90 -8.09 7.62
N GLU A 39 -22.35 -9.06 8.42
CA GLU A 39 -22.24 -9.00 9.87
C GLU A 39 -20.78 -9.03 10.35
N GLU A 40 -19.98 -9.98 9.87
CA GLU A 40 -18.55 -10.05 10.17
C GLU A 40 -17.83 -8.75 9.79
N ARG A 41 -18.16 -8.17 8.63
CA ARG A 41 -17.58 -6.91 8.17
C ARG A 41 -17.98 -5.74 9.06
N ARG A 42 -19.22 -5.71 9.57
CA ARG A 42 -19.67 -4.70 10.55
C ARG A 42 -18.91 -4.85 11.87
N GLU A 43 -18.78 -6.06 12.39
CA GLU A 43 -18.06 -6.33 13.63
C GLU A 43 -16.58 -5.97 13.53
N ILE A 44 -15.91 -6.34 12.43
CA ILE A 44 -14.51 -5.98 12.16
C ILE A 44 -14.36 -4.47 12.12
N LYS A 45 -15.27 -3.76 11.45
CA LYS A 45 -15.25 -2.29 11.38
C LYS A 45 -15.43 -1.65 12.75
N GLN A 46 -16.39 -2.13 13.56
CA GLN A 46 -16.61 -1.64 14.92
C GLN A 46 -15.38 -1.90 15.80
N ARG A 47 -14.82 -3.11 15.76
CA ARG A 47 -13.62 -3.49 16.51
C ARG A 47 -12.42 -2.63 16.12
N LEU A 48 -12.24 -2.37 14.82
CA LEU A 48 -11.17 -1.52 14.31
C LEU A 48 -11.34 -0.08 14.81
N ASN A 49 -12.54 0.50 14.70
CA ASN A 49 -12.80 1.85 15.20
C ASN A 49 -12.49 1.98 16.69
N ARG A 50 -12.89 1.00 17.51
CA ARG A 50 -12.55 0.99 18.94
C ARG A 50 -11.03 0.98 19.18
N LYS A 51 -10.29 0.13 18.44
CA LYS A 51 -8.82 0.06 18.54
C LYS A 51 -8.12 1.34 18.10
N LEU A 52 -8.62 1.99 17.04
CA LEU A 52 -8.06 3.24 16.55
C LEU A 52 -8.35 4.40 17.52
N ASN A 53 -9.54 4.44 18.12
CA ASN A 53 -9.89 5.45 19.12
C ASN A 53 -9.08 5.32 20.42
N GLN A 54 -8.68 4.10 20.78
CA GLN A 54 -7.85 3.83 21.97
C GLN A 54 -6.35 3.75 21.63
N ARG A 55 -5.95 4.29 20.48
CA ARG A 55 -4.56 4.23 20.03
C ARG A 55 -3.71 5.16 20.93
N PRO A 56 -2.61 4.65 21.53
CA PRO A 56 -1.74 5.47 22.35
C PRO A 56 -1.03 6.54 21.53
N THR A 57 -0.67 7.64 22.19
CA THR A 57 0.09 8.73 21.57
C THR A 57 1.56 8.36 21.41
N VAL A 58 2.29 9.12 20.60
CA VAL A 58 3.73 8.91 20.41
C VAL A 58 4.50 9.10 21.71
N ASP A 59 4.11 10.11 22.50
CA ASP A 59 4.77 10.40 23.78
C ASP A 59 4.53 9.29 24.80
N GLU A 60 3.30 8.74 24.89
CA GLU A 60 3.02 7.57 25.73
C GLU A 60 3.86 6.34 25.34
N LEU A 61 4.14 6.16 24.05
CA LEU A 61 5.00 5.06 23.57
C LEU A 61 6.47 5.30 23.90
N ARG A 62 6.94 6.56 23.91
CA ARG A 62 8.30 6.92 24.36
C ARG A 62 8.46 6.72 25.86
N ASP A 63 7.47 7.14 26.65
CA ASP A 63 7.45 6.96 28.11
C ASP A 63 7.50 5.48 28.50
N ARG A 64 6.80 4.64 27.73
CA ARG A 64 6.84 3.17 27.89
C ARG A 64 8.08 2.51 27.28
N LYS A 65 9.02 3.28 26.73
CA LYS A 65 10.24 2.81 26.06
C LYS A 65 9.97 1.82 24.92
N ILE A 66 8.83 1.97 24.25
CA ILE A 66 8.47 1.21 23.04
C ILE A 66 9.11 1.88 21.81
N LEU A 67 9.06 3.21 21.76
CA LEU A 67 9.80 4.01 20.77
C LEU A 67 11.09 4.50 21.41
N ILE A 68 12.21 3.86 21.07
CA ILE A 68 13.50 4.07 21.75
C ILE A 68 14.36 5.10 20.99
N ARG A 69 14.34 5.07 19.65
CA ARG A 69 15.14 5.98 18.81
C ARG A 69 14.25 6.94 18.05
N PHE A 70 14.84 8.09 17.69
CA PHE A 70 14.16 9.10 16.86
C PHE A 70 13.74 8.56 15.48
N SER A 71 14.45 7.56 14.96
CA SER A 71 14.14 6.92 13.67
C SER A 71 12.92 5.99 13.71
N ASP A 72 12.53 5.51 14.90
CA ASP A 72 11.47 4.50 15.03
C ASP A 72 10.07 5.13 14.81
N TYR A 73 9.98 6.45 14.88
CA TYR A 73 8.81 7.22 14.49
C TYR A 73 9.22 8.55 13.86
N VAL A 74 9.06 8.65 12.54
CA VAL A 74 9.30 9.88 11.79
C VAL A 74 7.95 10.36 11.28
N GLU A 75 7.56 11.57 11.69
CA GLU A 75 6.37 12.21 11.14
C GLU A 75 6.60 12.49 9.65
N VAL A 76 5.74 11.92 8.80
CA VAL A 76 5.76 12.20 7.37
C VAL A 76 5.07 13.54 7.16
N ALA A 77 5.86 14.60 7.12
CA ALA A 77 5.38 15.91 6.68
C ALA A 77 4.99 15.85 5.19
N LYS A 78 3.96 16.61 4.80
CA LYS A 78 3.67 16.83 3.38
C LYS A 78 4.89 17.49 2.75
N ALA A 79 5.43 16.87 1.70
CA ALA A 79 6.49 17.49 0.92
C ALA A 79 5.96 18.78 0.29
N GLN A 80 6.77 19.84 0.28
CA GLN A 80 6.45 21.02 -0.52
C GLN A 80 6.51 20.63 -2.00
N ASP A 81 5.44 20.92 -2.73
CA ASP A 81 5.40 20.79 -4.18
C ASP A 81 6.13 21.98 -4.81
N TYR A 82 7.46 21.89 -4.85
CA TYR A 82 8.28 22.80 -5.64
C TYR A 82 8.48 22.24 -7.05
N ASP A 83 8.48 23.13 -8.04
CA ASP A 83 8.73 22.76 -9.43
C ASP A 83 10.17 22.25 -9.60
N ARG A 84 10.30 20.93 -9.78
CA ARG A 84 11.60 20.26 -9.97
C ARG A 84 12.18 20.44 -11.36
N ARG A 85 11.38 20.95 -12.31
CA ARG A 85 11.76 21.22 -13.71
C ARG A 85 12.13 22.68 -13.92
N ALA A 86 11.85 23.55 -12.95
CA ALA A 86 12.30 24.94 -12.96
C ALA A 86 13.83 25.01 -13.03
N ASP A 87 14.31 26.06 -13.71
CA ASP A 87 15.75 26.23 -13.90
C ASP A 87 16.44 26.49 -12.56
N LYS A 88 17.51 25.73 -12.35
CA LYS A 88 18.24 25.72 -11.09
C LYS A 88 19.22 26.90 -11.13
N PRO A 89 19.14 27.88 -10.22
CA PRO A 89 20.00 29.06 -10.30
C PRO A 89 21.49 28.71 -10.20
N TRP A 90 21.84 27.59 -9.57
CA TRP A 90 23.22 27.10 -9.50
C TRP A 90 23.78 26.55 -10.82
N THR A 91 22.93 26.21 -11.80
CA THR A 91 23.40 25.85 -13.15
C THR A 91 23.98 27.05 -13.90
N ARG A 92 23.68 28.28 -13.47
CA ARG A 92 24.23 29.53 -14.05
C ARG A 92 25.53 30.01 -13.40
N LEU A 93 26.01 29.34 -12.35
CA LEU A 93 27.20 29.79 -11.64
C LEU A 93 28.47 29.60 -12.48
N SER A 94 29.21 30.68 -12.69
CA SER A 94 30.53 30.64 -13.31
C SER A 94 31.57 29.99 -12.38
N ALA A 95 32.75 29.65 -12.91
CA ALA A 95 33.86 29.14 -12.10
C ALA A 95 34.28 30.15 -11.01
N SER A 96 34.17 31.45 -11.29
CA SER A 96 34.45 32.52 -10.34
C SER A 96 33.44 32.55 -9.20
N ASP A 97 32.14 32.44 -9.51
CA ASP A 97 31.07 32.44 -8.51
C ASP A 97 31.18 31.23 -7.58
N LYS A 98 31.50 30.06 -8.15
CA LYS A 98 31.76 28.84 -7.37
C LYS A 98 32.98 28.99 -6.47
N ALA A 99 34.03 29.67 -6.93
CA ALA A 99 35.22 29.92 -6.13
C ALA A 99 34.93 30.91 -4.98
N ALA A 100 34.07 31.91 -5.20
CA ALA A 100 33.66 32.86 -4.17
C ALA A 100 32.87 32.19 -3.03
N ILE A 101 31.92 31.30 -3.35
CA ILE A 101 31.15 30.53 -2.35
C ILE A 101 32.03 29.59 -1.52
N ARG A 102 33.12 29.06 -2.10
CA ARG A 102 34.06 28.17 -1.40
C ARG A 102 35.04 28.92 -0.50
N LYS A 103 35.20 30.22 -0.71
CA LYS A 103 36.16 31.09 0.01
C LYS A 103 35.52 31.84 1.19
N SER A 104 34.20 31.75 1.37
CA SER A 104 33.49 32.22 2.57
C SER A 104 33.52 31.21 3.69
#